data_AF-A0A3P3DLP9-F1
#
_entry.id   AF-A0A3P3DLP9-F1
#
_cell.length_a   1.000
_cell.length_b   1.000
_cell.length_c   1.000
_cell.angle_alpha   90.00
_cell.angle_beta   90.00
_cell.angle_gamma   90.00
#
_symmetry.space_group_name_H-M   'P 1'
#
loop_
_entity.id
_entity.type
_entity.pdbx_description
1 polymer ?
#
loop_
_entity_poly.entity_id
_entity_poly.type
_entity_poly.pdbx_seq_one_letter_code
_entity_poly.pdbx_strand_id
1 'polypeptide(L)' 'MHLSEKDRDMLLKTLDSKNPELLQARMANALLLLADGLSAEDVAGLLFIEEQTVSTWEKIYARRHAA' A
#
# COMPACT_ATOMS: atom_id res chain seq x y z
N MET A 1 15.22 16.32 5.55
CA MET A 1 14.82 16.00 6.94
C MET A 1 15.81 14.98 7.48
N HIS A 2 16.31 15.12 8.71
CA HIS A 2 17.18 14.12 9.35
C HIS A 2 16.38 13.41 10.44
N LEU A 3 16.29 12.08 10.37
CA LEU A 3 15.63 11.25 11.38
C LEU A 3 16.67 10.77 12.39
N SER A 4 16.30 10.70 13.68
CA SER A 4 17.13 9.98 14.66
C SER A 4 17.13 8.48 14.35
N GLU A 5 18.12 7.74 14.84
CA GLU A 5 18.15 6.28 14.68
C GLU A 5 16.88 5.62 15.25
N LYS A 6 16.42 6.09 16.40
CA LYS A 6 15.20 5.61 17.06
C LYS A 6 13.95 5.86 16.20
N ASP A 7 13.83 7.05 15.63
CA ASP A 7 12.68 7.38 14.77
C ASP A 7 12.71 6.57 13.48
N ARG A 8 13.91 6.38 12.91
CA ARG A 8 14.09 5.54 11.71
C ARG A 8 13.66 4.10 11.98
N ASP A 9 14.08 3.51 13.09
CA ASP A 9 13.70 2.13 13.46
C ASP A 9 12.21 1.99 13.72
N MET A 10 11.60 2.98 14.39
CA MET A 10 10.16 3.00 14.61
C MET A 10 9.41 3.04 13.28
N LEU A 11 9.79 3.93 12.37
CA LEU A 11 9.14 4.07 11.06
C LEU A 11 9.27 2.80 10.22
N LEU A 12 10.45 2.16 10.20
CA LEU A 12 10.64 0.88 9.51
C LEU A 12 9.75 -0.22 10.09
N LYS A 13 9.70 -0.35 11.42
CA LYS A 13 8.80 -1.32 12.09
C LYS A 13 7.33 -1.06 11.76
N THR A 14 6.91 0.20 11.65
CA THR A 14 5.55 0.55 11.27
C THR A 14 5.28 0.23 9.80
N LEU A 15 6.23 0.52 8.90
CA LEU A 15 6.12 0.22 7.47
C LEU A 15 5.99 -1.29 7.22
N ASP A 16 6.81 -2.08 7.91
CA ASP A 16 6.87 -3.54 7.80
C ASP A 16 5.81 -4.25 8.66
N SER A 17 5.03 -3.49 9.43
CA SER A 17 3.99 -4.05 10.28
C SER A 17 2.93 -4.77 9.48
N LYS A 18 2.66 -6.01 9.87
CA LYS A 18 1.56 -6.83 9.33
C LYS A 18 0.26 -6.62 10.11
N ASN A 19 0.13 -5.51 10.84
CA ASN A 19 -1.12 -5.18 11.52
C ASN A 19 -2.27 -5.13 10.49
N PRO A 20 -3.36 -5.89 10.69
CA PRO A 20 -4.49 -5.93 9.76
C PRO A 20 -5.06 -4.55 9.40
N GLU A 21 -5.17 -3.64 10.37
CA GLU A 21 -5.73 -2.29 10.14
C GLU A 21 -4.82 -1.46 9.24
N LEU A 22 -3.49 -1.55 9.43
CA LEU A 22 -2.52 -0.87 8.57
C LEU A 22 -2.55 -1.42 7.14
N LEU A 23 -2.66 -2.75 6.99
CA LEU A 23 -2.79 -3.38 5.68
C LEU A 23 -4.07 -2.98 4.98
N GLN A 24 -5.20 -2.93 5.69
CA GLN A 24 -6.48 -2.48 5.14
C GLN A 24 -6.42 -1.01 4.70
N ALA A 25 -5.83 -0.14 5.51
CA ALA A 25 -5.66 1.27 5.14
C ALA A 25 -4.78 1.43 3.90
N ARG A 26 -3.67 0.66 3.80
CA ARG A 26 -2.78 0.67 2.62
C ARG A 26 -3.49 0.16 1.37
N MET A 27 -4.26 -0.93 1.49
CA MET A 27 -5.08 -1.45 0.40
C MET A 27 -6.13 -0.44 -0.07
N ALA A 28 -6.84 0.20 0.85
CA ALA A 28 -7.82 1.23 0.51
C ALA A 28 -7.17 2.41 -0.23
N ASN A 29 -6.01 2.89 0.24
CA ASN A 29 -5.28 3.96 -0.44
C ASN A 29 -4.84 3.55 -1.85
N ALA A 30 -4.31 2.33 -2.01
CA ALA A 30 -3.92 1.81 -3.31
C ALA A 30 -5.09 1.78 -4.30
N LEU A 31 -6.25 1.27 -3.87
CA LEU A 31 -7.44 1.16 -4.72
C LEU A 31 -8.00 2.54 -5.13
N LEU A 32 -7.95 3.53 -4.23
CA LEU A 32 -8.34 4.91 -4.55
C LEU A 32 -7.41 5.53 -5.60
N LEU A 33 -6.09 5.39 -5.44
CA LEU A 33 -5.12 5.91 -6.40
C LEU A 33 -5.24 5.25 -7.78
N LEU A 34 -5.48 3.93 -7.82
CA LEU A 34 -5.79 3.23 -9.06
C LEU A 34 -7.08 3.77 -9.72
N ALA A 35 -8.12 4.04 -8.92
CA ALA A 35 -9.37 4.61 -9.42
C ALA A 35 -9.19 6.04 -9.96
N ASP A 36 -8.25 6.81 -9.42
CA ASP A 36 -7.84 8.12 -9.92
C ASP A 36 -6.98 8.04 -11.21
N GLY A 37 -6.70 6.83 -11.71
CA GLY A 37 -6.04 6.58 -12.98
C GLY A 37 -4.53 6.39 -12.91
N LEU A 38 -3.96 6.27 -11.71
CA LEU A 38 -2.53 5.95 -11.57
C LEU A 38 -2.27 4.48 -11.97
N SER A 39 -1.07 4.23 -12.48
CA SER A 39 -0.63 2.86 -12.79
C SER A 39 -0.30 2.07 -11.52
N ALA A 40 -0.32 0.73 -11.60
CA ALA A 40 0.08 -0.12 -10.48
C ALA A 40 1.54 0.13 -10.05
N GLU A 41 2.42 0.45 -11.00
CA GLU A 41 3.83 0.81 -10.77
C GLU A 41 3.93 2.12 -9.96
N ASP A 42 3.22 3.17 -10.38
CA ASP A 42 3.22 4.47 -9.69
C ASP A 42 2.68 4.33 -8.26
N VAL A 43 1.57 3.61 -8.09
CA VAL A 43 0.97 3.36 -6.77
C VAL A 43 1.93 2.57 -5.86
N ALA A 44 2.63 1.57 -6.40
CA ALA A 44 3.61 0.80 -5.67
C ALA A 44 4.77 1.68 -5.18
N GLY A 45 5.27 2.58 -6.05
CA GLY A 45 6.26 3.58 -5.70
C GLY A 45 5.81 4.52 -4.58
N LEU A 46 4.58 5.04 -4.66
CA LEU A 46 4.01 5.95 -3.64
C LEU A 46 3.79 5.27 -2.29
N LEU A 47 3.43 3.99 -2.29
CA LEU A 47 3.10 3.23 -1.09
C LEU A 47 4.27 2.41 -0.53
N PHE A 48 5.44 2.47 -1.17
CA PHE A 48 6.63 1.70 -0.82
C PHE A 48 6.35 0.19 -0.66
N ILE A 49 5.61 -0.37 -1.62
CA ILE A 49 5.30 -1.80 -1.69
C ILE A 49 5.59 -2.33 -3.09
N GLU A 50 5.59 -3.66 -3.24
CA GLU A 50 5.78 -4.28 -4.55
C GLU A 50 4.57 -4.07 -5.47
N GLU A 51 4.81 -3.78 -6.75
CA GLU A 51 3.77 -3.66 -7.79
C GLU A 51 2.86 -4.91 -7.86
N GLN A 52 3.45 -6.09 -7.67
CA GLN A 52 2.70 -7.34 -7.62
C GLN A 52 1.66 -7.37 -6.49
N THR A 53 1.93 -6.70 -5.36
CA THR A 53 0.99 -6.57 -4.24
C THR A 53 -0.20 -5.70 -4.64
N VAL A 54 0.06 -4.54 -5.27
CA VAL A 54 -0.98 -3.62 -5.78
C VAL A 54 -1.87 -4.34 -6.80
N SER A 55 -1.25 -4.97 -7.80
CA SER A 55 -1.95 -5.77 -8.82
C SER A 55 -2.81 -6.89 -8.23
N THR A 56 -2.37 -7.49 -7.12
CA THR A 56 -3.13 -8.54 -6.43
C THR A 56 -4.35 -7.96 -5.73
N TRP A 57 -4.21 -6.81 -5.08
CA TRP A 57 -5.32 -6.13 -4.40
C TRP A 57 -6.40 -5.67 -5.38
N GLU A 58 -6.01 -5.09 -6.52
CA GLU A 58 -6.92 -4.71 -7.59
C GLU A 58 -7.73 -5.93 -8.07
N LYS A 59 -7.07 -7.05 -8.37
CA LYS A 59 -7.73 -8.30 -8.80
C LYS A 59 -8.71 -8.82 -7.75
N ILE A 60 -8.34 -8.78 -6.47
CA ILE A 60 -9.22 -9.22 -5.38
C ILE A 60 -10.45 -8.32 -5.29
N TYR A 61 -10.26 -7.00 -5.36
CA TYR A 61 -11.35 -6.04 -5.30
C TYR A 61 -12.30 -6.20 -6.50
N ALA A 62 -11.76 -6.22 -7.72
CA ALA A 62 -12.53 -6.42 -8.95
C ALA A 62 -13.37 -7.71 -8.90
N ARG A 63 -12.79 -8.84 -8.46
CA ARG A 63 -13.52 -10.11 -8.31
C ARG A 63 -14.68 -10.04 -7.32
N ARG A 64 -14.54 -9.28 -6.23
CA ARG A 64 -15.59 -9.14 -5.20
C ARG A 64 -16.72 -8.24 -5.64
N HIS A 65 -16.46 -7.32 -6.57
CA HIS A 65 -17.42 -6.32 -7.04
C HIS A 65 -17.92 -6.56 -8.47
N ALA A 66 -17.50 -7.66 -9.11
CA ALA A 66 -18.02 -8.11 -10.40
C ALA A 66 -19.32 -8.94 -10.29
N ALA A 67 -19.98 -8.94 -9.13
CA ALA A 67 -21.23 -9.66 -8.84
C ALA A 67 -22.40 -8.71 -8.67
#